data_AF-A0A395J3X5-F1
#
_entry.id   AF-A0A395J3X5-F1
#
_cell.length_a   1.000
_cell.length_b   1.000
_cell.length_c   1.000
_cell.angle_alpha   90.00
_cell.angle_beta   90.00
_cell.angle_gamma   90.00
#
_symmetry.space_group_name_H-M   'P 1'
#
loop_
_entity.id
_entity.type
_entity.pdbx_description
1 polymer ?
#
loop_
_entity_poly.entity_id
_entity_poly.type
_entity_poly.pdbx_seq_one_letter_code
_entity_poly.pdbx_strand_id
1 'polypeptide(L)'
;MISTILLGALASLTVAQSSGEQYTGVAGNSTVAGSSLGPDANGKYELSAPGIRANFIAYGASISNLFINDTSGIERDIVAGFDNASYYGVDRQHPHFGGVPGRYANRIRNSSFVIDGETYHVKANENPTKDHPDGVDTLHGGPNGWDWRNWTVVAHTTSSITFSLTDPDEEQGFPGEVISYVTYTLTNLTWSFKMIAVATTKKTPIMLSSHTYWNLDGFANNETATALNHSLYLPYGGQRIGTDSILIPTGDIVANQPQSLNDFWSTPKQIGANFSNPDLLGNCGENCTGYDTAYIINRDALVPYSWHDSPVARLRSAWSGIQVDIYSDQSAFQVYSCGVKVDQ
;
A
#
# COMPACT_ATOMS: atom_id res chain seq x y z
N MET A 1 -29.13 -5.88 43.44
CA MET A 1 -28.49 -5.63 44.74
C MET A 1 -28.07 -4.18 44.78
N ILE A 2 -28.55 -3.49 45.80
CA ILE A 2 -28.43 -2.05 46.06
C ILE A 2 -27.11 -1.80 46.82
N SER A 3 -26.67 -0.54 46.79
CA SER A 3 -25.77 0.17 47.72
C SER A 3 -24.31 0.38 47.30
N THR A 4 -23.66 1.53 47.50
CA THR A 4 -24.03 2.93 47.78
C THR A 4 -22.74 3.78 47.57
N ILE A 5 -22.92 5.06 47.26
CA ILE A 5 -21.96 6.17 47.07
C ILE A 5 -21.45 6.77 48.40
N LEU A 6 -20.22 7.32 48.45
CA LEU A 6 -19.86 8.63 49.08
C LEU A 6 -18.38 8.99 48.73
N LEU A 7 -18.09 10.06 47.97
CA LEU A 7 -17.67 11.43 48.39
C LEU A 7 -16.73 11.45 49.62
N GLY A 8 -15.58 12.13 49.68
CA GLY A 8 -14.86 13.08 48.81
C GLY A 8 -13.80 13.79 49.67
N ALA A 9 -12.74 14.37 49.08
CA ALA A 9 -11.96 15.47 49.69
C ALA A 9 -11.08 16.17 48.64
N LEU A 10 -11.29 17.48 48.52
CA LEU A 10 -10.46 18.43 47.77
C LEU A 10 -9.12 18.64 48.50
N ALA A 11 -8.04 18.73 47.73
CA ALA A 11 -6.83 19.44 48.13
C ALA A 11 -6.50 20.48 47.07
N SER A 12 -6.62 21.74 47.46
CA SER A 12 -6.26 22.93 46.71
C SER A 12 -4.74 23.16 46.74
N LEU A 13 -4.13 23.30 45.57
CA LEU A 13 -2.81 23.90 45.43
C LEU A 13 -2.89 25.01 44.37
N THR A 14 -2.83 26.23 44.88
CA THR A 14 -2.66 27.48 44.14
C THR A 14 -1.26 27.53 43.54
N VAL A 15 -1.16 27.68 42.21
CA VAL A 15 0.04 28.21 41.56
C VAL A 15 -0.39 29.39 40.70
N ALA A 16 0.34 30.49 40.88
CA ALA A 16 0.07 31.81 40.34
C ALA A 16 -0.01 31.84 38.81
N GLN A 17 -0.97 32.63 38.30
CA GLN A 17 -0.98 33.09 36.91
C GLN A 17 0.17 34.07 36.69
N SER A 18 1.07 33.77 35.75
CA SER A 18 1.85 34.79 35.05
C SER A 18 1.26 35.03 33.66
N SER A 19 1.25 36.30 33.30
CA SER A 19 0.73 36.94 32.09
C SER A 19 1.04 36.21 30.77
N GLY A 20 0.08 36.28 29.85
CA GLY A 20 0.11 35.59 28.58
C GLY A 20 1.25 36.00 27.64
N GLU A 21 1.67 35.02 26.85
CA GLU A 21 2.34 35.22 25.57
C GLU A 21 1.39 34.71 24.48
N GLN A 22 1.04 35.60 23.54
CA GLN A 22 0.47 35.17 22.27
C GLN A 22 1.59 34.55 21.45
N TYR A 23 1.51 33.24 21.22
CA TYR A 23 2.40 32.57 20.27
C TYR A 23 1.86 32.75 18.85
N THR A 24 2.30 33.82 18.16
CA THR A 24 2.24 33.88 16.70
C THR A 24 3.45 33.15 16.14
N GLY A 25 3.31 31.83 15.95
CA GLY A 25 4.33 30.99 15.33
C GLY A 25 4.19 30.94 13.82
N VAL A 26 5.17 31.47 13.10
CA VAL A 26 5.38 31.21 11.66
C VAL A 26 5.83 29.76 11.50
N ALA A 27 5.33 29.05 10.48
CA ALA A 27 5.73 27.70 10.11
C ALA A 27 7.24 27.64 9.82
N GLY A 28 8.02 27.31 10.85
CA GLY A 28 9.46 27.18 10.82
C GLY A 28 9.86 25.71 10.70
N ASN A 29 10.64 25.44 9.65
CA ASN A 29 11.24 24.17 9.28
C ASN A 29 12.15 23.60 10.40
N SER A 30 11.56 23.02 11.45
CA SER A 30 12.28 22.47 12.59
C SER A 30 11.98 20.98 12.73
N THR A 31 12.93 20.18 12.27
CA THR A 31 12.99 18.73 12.47
C THR A 31 13.17 18.44 13.96
N VAL A 32 12.22 17.71 14.54
CA VAL A 32 12.35 17.19 15.92
C VAL A 32 13.45 16.13 15.91
N ALA A 33 14.42 16.30 16.82
CA ALA A 33 15.67 15.59 16.91
C ALA A 33 15.55 14.04 16.90
N GLY A 34 16.00 13.44 15.81
CA GLY A 34 16.57 12.09 15.70
C GLY A 34 17.82 12.22 14.82
N SER A 35 18.80 11.33 14.94
CA SER A 35 20.05 11.38 14.16
C SER A 35 19.77 11.41 12.64
N SER A 36 19.60 12.59 12.05
CA SER A 36 19.16 12.73 10.67
C SER A 36 20.36 12.58 9.74
N LEU A 37 20.60 11.35 9.30
CA LEU A 37 21.23 11.20 7.99
C LEU A 37 20.15 11.62 6.99
N GLY A 38 20.32 12.76 6.34
CA GLY A 38 19.47 13.15 5.22
C GLY A 38 19.52 12.10 4.10
N PRO A 39 18.80 12.32 3.00
CA PRO A 39 18.88 11.39 1.88
C PRO A 39 20.32 11.31 1.35
N ASP A 40 20.69 10.16 0.79
CA ASP A 40 21.96 9.98 0.11
C ASP A 40 22.04 10.81 -1.20
N ALA A 41 23.15 10.68 -1.94
CA ALA A 41 23.34 11.38 -3.22
C ALA A 41 22.30 11.01 -4.30
N ASN A 42 21.58 9.90 -4.12
CA ASN A 42 20.51 9.44 -5.00
C ASN A 42 19.11 9.81 -4.48
N GLY A 43 19.02 10.60 -3.41
CA GLY A 43 17.74 11.03 -2.83
C GLY A 43 17.06 9.97 -1.95
N LYS A 44 17.78 8.95 -1.50
CA LYS A 44 17.24 7.81 -0.73
C LYS A 44 17.58 7.90 0.75
N TYR A 45 16.58 7.60 1.59
CA TYR A 45 16.72 7.48 3.03
C TYR A 45 16.88 6.00 3.38
N GLU A 46 18.07 5.62 3.85
CA GLU A 46 18.33 4.25 4.30
C GLU A 46 17.82 4.04 5.73
N LEU A 47 17.17 2.89 5.95
CA LEU A 47 16.90 2.29 7.25
C LEU A 47 17.64 0.96 7.35
N SER A 48 18.09 0.60 8.54
CA SER A 48 18.73 -0.68 8.83
C SER A 48 18.28 -1.26 10.18
N ALA A 49 18.23 -2.59 10.24
CA ALA A 49 18.04 -3.38 11.44
C ALA A 49 18.74 -4.74 11.24
N PRO A 50 18.86 -5.60 12.27
CA PRO A 50 19.47 -6.91 12.10
C PRO A 50 18.83 -7.72 10.96
N GLY A 51 19.66 -8.11 9.98
CA GLY A 51 19.27 -8.94 8.83
C GLY A 51 18.49 -8.24 7.72
N ILE A 52 18.15 -6.96 7.86
CA ILE A 52 17.30 -6.24 6.90
C ILE A 52 17.72 -4.78 6.78
N ARG A 53 17.80 -4.29 5.54
CA ARG A 53 17.94 -2.85 5.26
C ARG A 53 17.00 -2.46 4.13
N ALA A 54 16.57 -1.22 4.10
CA ALA A 54 15.63 -0.73 3.10
C ALA A 54 15.88 0.74 2.80
N ASN A 55 15.60 1.14 1.57
CA ASN A 55 15.70 2.53 1.15
C ASN A 55 14.32 3.08 0.85
N PHE A 56 14.03 4.28 1.33
CA PHE A 56 12.78 4.99 1.10
C PHE A 56 13.03 6.32 0.42
N ILE A 57 12.03 6.85 -0.27
CA ILE A 57 12.09 8.16 -0.91
C ILE A 57 10.88 9.00 -0.55
N ALA A 58 11.03 10.32 -0.60
CA ALA A 58 9.95 11.26 -0.29
C ALA A 58 8.81 11.22 -1.32
N TYR A 59 9.13 10.95 -2.59
CA TYR A 59 8.11 10.83 -3.63
C TYR A 59 7.27 9.58 -3.39
N GLY A 60 5.95 9.76 -3.28
CA GLY A 60 4.98 8.71 -2.98
C GLY A 60 5.11 8.04 -1.62
N ALA A 61 5.96 8.57 -0.72
CA ALA A 61 6.41 7.88 0.49
C ALA A 61 6.87 6.44 0.19
N SER A 62 7.57 6.25 -0.94
CA SER A 62 7.79 4.94 -1.51
C SER A 62 8.94 4.18 -0.85
N ILE A 63 8.79 2.86 -0.74
CA ILE A 63 9.95 1.96 -0.66
C ILE A 63 10.61 1.88 -2.04
N SER A 64 11.93 1.97 -2.09
CA SER A 64 12.73 1.90 -3.32
C SER A 64 13.62 0.68 -3.39
N ASN A 65 14.04 0.15 -2.24
CA ASN A 65 14.81 -1.08 -2.15
C ASN A 65 14.49 -1.79 -0.82
N LEU A 66 14.61 -3.12 -0.80
CA LEU A 66 14.49 -3.95 0.39
C LEU A 66 15.49 -5.09 0.29
N PHE A 67 16.49 -5.06 1.15
CA PHE A 67 17.62 -5.98 1.06
C PHE A 67 17.58 -7.02 2.18
N ILE A 68 17.68 -8.29 1.77
CA ILE A 68 17.71 -9.46 2.65
C ILE A 68 18.73 -10.46 2.07
N ASN A 69 19.45 -11.17 2.94
CA ASN A 69 20.35 -12.23 2.51
C ASN A 69 19.58 -13.50 2.14
N ASP A 70 19.92 -14.09 1.01
CA ASP A 70 19.47 -15.41 0.60
C ASP A 70 20.10 -16.53 1.45
N THR A 71 19.68 -17.77 1.21
CA THR A 71 20.20 -18.94 1.97
C THR A 71 21.68 -19.24 1.76
N SER A 72 22.31 -18.64 0.73
CA SER A 72 23.75 -18.71 0.49
C SER A 72 24.51 -17.52 1.11
N GLY A 73 23.80 -16.62 1.81
CA GLY A 73 24.37 -15.42 2.43
C GLY A 73 24.58 -14.25 1.47
N ILE A 74 24.05 -14.32 0.24
CA ILE A 74 24.16 -13.24 -0.74
C ILE A 74 22.97 -12.30 -0.57
N GLU A 75 23.25 -11.01 -0.44
CA GLU A 75 22.22 -9.99 -0.32
C GLU A 75 21.45 -9.80 -1.64
N ARG A 76 20.13 -9.72 -1.54
CA ARG A 76 19.20 -9.52 -2.66
C ARG A 76 18.32 -8.30 -2.39
N ASP A 77 18.20 -7.42 -3.38
CA ASP A 77 17.13 -6.41 -3.39
C ASP A 77 15.85 -7.05 -3.91
N ILE A 78 14.88 -7.27 -3.04
CA ILE A 78 13.71 -8.12 -3.34
C ILE A 78 12.47 -7.34 -3.80
N VAL A 79 12.60 -6.03 -4.04
CA VAL A 79 11.53 -5.17 -4.54
C VAL A 79 11.96 -4.42 -5.79
N ALA A 80 11.00 -4.07 -6.66
CA ALA A 80 11.29 -3.24 -7.83
C ALA A 80 11.33 -1.76 -7.44
N GLY A 81 12.28 -1.03 -8.01
CA GLY A 81 12.46 0.41 -7.82
C GLY A 81 13.57 0.96 -8.71
N PHE A 82 13.83 2.25 -8.61
CA PHE A 82 14.91 2.92 -9.34
C PHE A 82 16.13 3.14 -8.46
N ASP A 83 17.31 3.16 -9.07
CA ASP A 83 18.56 3.50 -8.37
C ASP A 83 18.58 4.94 -7.87
N ASN A 84 17.98 5.88 -8.61
CA ASN A 84 17.91 7.29 -8.26
C ASN A 84 16.47 7.75 -8.06
N ALA A 85 16.20 8.42 -6.93
CA ALA A 85 14.88 8.90 -6.54
C ALA A 85 14.27 9.88 -7.55
N SER A 86 15.08 10.60 -8.34
CA SER A 86 14.57 11.53 -9.34
C SER A 86 13.74 10.83 -10.43
N TYR A 87 14.02 9.55 -10.71
CA TYR A 87 13.29 8.80 -11.74
C TYR A 87 11.81 8.61 -11.43
N TYR A 88 11.45 8.54 -10.15
CA TYR A 88 10.05 8.43 -9.72
C TYR A 88 9.19 9.65 -10.11
N GLY A 89 9.79 10.82 -10.31
CA GLY A 89 9.06 12.01 -10.75
C GLY A 89 9.00 12.21 -12.27
N VAL A 90 9.87 11.51 -13.02
CA VAL A 90 10.07 11.77 -14.47
C VAL A 90 9.63 10.59 -15.34
N ASP A 91 9.83 9.36 -14.88
CA ASP A 91 9.49 8.16 -15.65
C ASP A 91 8.03 7.77 -15.40
N ARG A 92 7.12 8.29 -16.22
CA ARG A 92 5.70 7.96 -16.09
C ARG A 92 5.36 6.51 -16.51
N GLN A 93 6.32 5.74 -17.01
CA GLN A 93 6.12 4.33 -17.35
C GLN A 93 6.22 3.41 -16.13
N HIS A 94 6.67 3.91 -14.96
CA HIS A 94 6.62 3.11 -13.75
C HIS A 94 5.19 3.03 -13.18
N PRO A 95 4.67 1.83 -12.89
CA PRO A 95 3.35 1.68 -12.29
C PRO A 95 3.44 1.86 -10.77
N HIS A 96 3.75 3.07 -10.29
CA HIS A 96 3.68 3.40 -8.86
C HIS A 96 4.61 2.59 -7.94
N PHE A 97 5.84 2.26 -8.36
CA PHE A 97 6.75 1.37 -7.61
C PHE A 97 6.87 1.75 -6.12
N GLY A 98 6.40 0.86 -5.24
CA GLY A 98 6.56 0.98 -3.79
C GLY A 98 5.80 2.13 -3.13
N GLY A 99 5.02 2.90 -3.88
CA GLY A 99 4.32 4.09 -3.41
C GLY A 99 3.06 3.81 -2.61
N VAL A 100 2.53 4.87 -2.00
CA VAL A 100 1.25 4.85 -1.27
C VAL A 100 0.17 5.46 -2.18
N PRO A 101 -0.62 4.66 -2.91
CA PRO A 101 -1.72 5.18 -3.71
C PRO A 101 -2.75 5.86 -2.81
N GLY A 102 -3.33 6.96 -3.27
CA GLY A 102 -4.28 7.70 -2.46
C GLY A 102 -4.85 8.96 -3.10
N ARG A 103 -5.91 9.54 -2.52
CA ARG A 103 -6.49 9.13 -1.22
C ARG A 103 -7.35 7.86 -1.26
N TYR A 104 -7.64 7.35 -2.46
CA TYR A 104 -8.38 6.11 -2.68
C TYR A 104 -7.58 5.15 -3.56
N ALA A 105 -7.09 4.04 -2.99
CA ALA A 105 -6.45 2.99 -3.76
C ALA A 105 -7.45 2.23 -4.65
N ASN A 106 -6.97 1.70 -5.78
CA ASN A 106 -7.77 1.00 -6.79
C ASN A 106 -8.79 1.94 -7.50
N ARG A 107 -9.85 1.39 -8.07
CA ARG A 107 -10.72 2.07 -9.04
C ARG A 107 -11.99 2.62 -8.40
N ILE A 108 -12.40 3.81 -8.83
CA ILE A 108 -13.73 4.39 -8.60
C ILE A 108 -14.48 4.41 -9.93
N ARG A 109 -15.57 3.64 -10.00
CA ARG A 109 -16.44 3.53 -11.17
C ARG A 109 -16.96 4.91 -11.59
N ASN A 110 -16.89 5.23 -12.88
CA ASN A 110 -17.37 6.47 -13.49
C ASN A 110 -16.80 7.73 -12.81
N SER A 111 -15.65 7.61 -12.14
CA SER A 111 -14.98 8.70 -11.42
C SER A 111 -15.93 9.52 -10.54
N SER A 112 -16.87 8.86 -9.87
CA SER A 112 -17.87 9.53 -9.04
C SER A 112 -18.36 8.65 -7.89
N PHE A 113 -18.83 9.31 -6.84
CA PHE A 113 -19.43 8.67 -5.67
C PHE A 113 -20.42 9.62 -5.00
N VAL A 114 -21.21 9.09 -4.07
CA VAL A 114 -22.23 9.84 -3.34
C VAL A 114 -21.92 9.83 -1.84
N ILE A 115 -21.91 11.01 -1.21
CA ILE A 115 -21.86 11.17 0.25
C ILE A 115 -23.03 12.04 0.67
N ASP A 116 -23.81 11.57 1.65
CA ASP A 116 -24.96 12.29 2.21
C ASP A 116 -25.96 12.82 1.14
N GLY A 117 -26.09 12.11 0.02
CA GLY A 117 -26.99 12.47 -1.09
C GLY A 117 -26.40 13.44 -2.12
N GLU A 118 -25.18 13.92 -1.93
CA GLU A 118 -24.45 14.76 -2.89
C GLU A 118 -23.51 13.90 -3.75
N THR A 119 -23.56 14.11 -5.07
CA THR A 119 -22.67 13.45 -6.03
C THR A 119 -21.39 14.25 -6.18
N TYR A 120 -20.26 13.60 -5.95
CA TYR A 120 -18.93 14.13 -6.17
C TYR A 120 -18.31 13.49 -7.41
N HIS A 121 -17.55 14.28 -8.17
CA HIS A 121 -16.80 13.84 -9.34
C HIS A 121 -15.30 14.02 -9.09
N VAL A 122 -14.54 12.97 -9.32
CA VAL A 122 -13.08 12.94 -9.20
C VAL A 122 -12.43 12.83 -10.58
N LYS A 123 -11.14 13.14 -10.67
CA LYS A 123 -10.41 13.14 -11.94
C LYS A 123 -10.14 11.71 -12.43
N ALA A 124 -10.69 11.38 -13.60
CA ALA A 124 -10.38 10.14 -14.29
C ALA A 124 -8.91 10.10 -14.77
N ASN A 125 -8.36 8.88 -14.82
CA ASN A 125 -7.04 8.58 -15.37
C ASN A 125 -6.95 7.16 -15.94
N GLU A 126 -8.07 6.44 -16.05
CA GLU A 126 -8.09 5.07 -16.56
C GLU A 126 -9.33 4.79 -17.40
N ASN A 127 -9.26 3.75 -18.23
CA ASN A 127 -10.31 3.28 -19.13
C ASN A 127 -10.73 4.35 -20.15
N PRO A 128 -9.79 4.85 -20.97
CA PRO A 128 -10.09 5.87 -21.98
C PRO A 128 -11.09 5.35 -23.00
N THR A 129 -11.98 6.23 -23.42
CA THR A 129 -12.92 5.97 -24.51
C THR A 129 -12.72 7.02 -25.59
N LYS A 130 -13.34 6.83 -26.76
CA LYS A 130 -13.26 7.80 -27.86
C LYS A 130 -13.68 9.22 -27.43
N ASP A 131 -14.69 9.32 -26.57
CA ASP A 131 -15.24 10.60 -26.12
C ASP A 131 -14.59 11.09 -24.82
N HIS A 132 -13.86 10.22 -24.12
CA HIS A 132 -13.14 10.52 -22.87
C HIS A 132 -11.69 10.02 -22.96
N PRO A 133 -10.80 10.74 -23.65
CA PRO A 133 -9.43 10.30 -23.90
C PRO A 133 -8.59 10.20 -22.62
N ASP A 134 -8.95 10.92 -21.56
CA ASP A 134 -8.28 10.89 -20.26
C ASP A 134 -8.79 9.79 -19.32
N GLY A 135 -9.80 9.02 -19.74
CA GLY A 135 -10.42 7.99 -18.92
C GLY A 135 -11.85 8.30 -18.48
N VAL A 136 -12.55 7.27 -18.01
CA VAL A 136 -13.86 7.37 -17.36
C VAL A 136 -13.83 6.94 -15.89
N ASP A 137 -12.79 6.22 -15.48
CA ASP A 137 -12.60 5.73 -14.12
C ASP A 137 -11.38 6.39 -13.46
N THR A 138 -11.45 6.52 -12.14
CA THR A 138 -10.35 7.04 -11.32
C THR A 138 -9.61 5.88 -10.70
N LEU A 139 -8.33 5.73 -11.03
CA LEU A 139 -7.42 4.76 -10.45
C LEU A 139 -6.44 5.45 -9.49
N HIS A 140 -6.27 4.87 -8.30
CA HIS A 140 -5.26 5.27 -7.32
C HIS A 140 -5.32 6.77 -6.93
N GLY A 141 -6.52 7.34 -6.91
CA GLY A 141 -6.76 8.74 -6.53
C GLY A 141 -6.57 9.75 -7.65
N GLY A 142 -6.35 9.30 -8.89
CA GLY A 142 -6.32 10.15 -10.08
C GLY A 142 -4.90 10.47 -10.56
N PRO A 143 -4.77 11.36 -11.57
CA PRO A 143 -3.49 11.63 -12.25
C PRO A 143 -2.42 12.30 -11.36
N ASN A 144 -2.82 12.89 -10.23
CA ASN A 144 -1.92 13.42 -9.19
C ASN A 144 -2.26 12.80 -7.82
N GLY A 145 -2.51 11.49 -7.80
CA GLY A 145 -2.66 10.69 -6.58
C GLY A 145 -1.45 10.80 -5.64
N TRP A 146 -1.58 10.27 -4.43
CA TRP A 146 -0.57 10.43 -3.37
C TRP A 146 0.80 9.87 -3.69
N ASP A 147 0.85 8.81 -4.51
CA ASP A 147 2.03 8.16 -5.03
C ASP A 147 2.74 8.94 -6.15
N TRP A 148 2.10 9.97 -6.70
CA TRP A 148 2.68 10.92 -7.65
C TRP A 148 3.11 12.25 -7.01
N ARG A 149 3.15 12.32 -5.67
CA ARG A 149 3.44 13.56 -4.94
C ARG A 149 4.64 13.41 -4.01
N ASN A 150 5.33 14.51 -3.78
CA ASN A 150 6.34 14.58 -2.72
C ASN A 150 5.65 14.66 -1.36
N TRP A 151 6.07 13.76 -0.46
CA TRP A 151 5.73 13.79 0.95
C TRP A 151 6.83 14.51 1.74
N THR A 152 6.46 15.09 2.87
CA THR A 152 7.43 15.68 3.81
C THR A 152 7.95 14.60 4.75
N VAL A 153 9.27 14.45 4.86
CA VAL A 153 9.87 13.63 5.93
C VAL A 153 9.80 14.40 7.24
N VAL A 154 8.98 13.93 8.18
CA VAL A 154 8.74 14.61 9.46
C VAL A 154 9.51 13.99 10.62
N ALA A 155 9.97 12.75 10.47
CA ALA A 155 10.86 12.08 11.42
C ALA A 155 11.71 11.02 10.70
N HIS A 156 12.98 10.89 11.10
CA HIS A 156 13.89 9.87 10.57
C HIS A 156 14.92 9.47 11.63
N THR A 157 15.15 8.17 11.72
CA THR A 157 16.11 7.51 12.60
C THR A 157 16.80 6.40 11.80
N THR A 158 17.78 5.71 12.39
CA THR A 158 18.48 4.60 11.72
C THR A 158 17.56 3.44 11.31
N SER A 159 16.40 3.27 11.95
CA SER A 159 15.51 2.12 11.71
C SER A 159 14.03 2.51 11.54
N SER A 160 13.71 3.79 11.44
CA SER A 160 12.33 4.26 11.23
C SER A 160 12.30 5.59 10.49
N ILE A 161 11.31 5.78 9.61
CA ILE A 161 11.04 7.03 8.91
C ILE A 161 9.53 7.30 8.89
N THR A 162 9.13 8.56 9.06
CA THR A 162 7.75 9.01 8.97
C THR A 162 7.61 10.09 7.90
N PHE A 163 6.70 9.86 6.97
CA PHE A 163 6.28 10.78 5.93
C PHE A 163 4.94 11.42 6.29
N SER A 164 4.73 12.66 5.86
CA SER A 164 3.44 13.36 5.95
C SER A 164 3.03 13.99 4.61
N LEU A 165 1.73 13.94 4.31
CA LEU A 165 1.11 14.63 3.19
C LEU A 165 -0.16 15.33 3.66
N THR A 166 -0.29 16.61 3.32
CA THR A 166 -1.56 17.32 3.37
C THR A 166 -2.19 17.31 1.98
N ASP A 167 -3.37 16.72 1.89
CA ASP A 167 -4.15 16.62 0.68
C ASP A 167 -5.34 17.59 0.78
N PRO A 168 -5.28 18.77 0.13
CA PRO A 168 -6.25 19.84 0.36
C PRO A 168 -7.66 19.47 -0.12
N ASP A 169 -8.65 20.25 0.32
CA ASP A 169 -10.03 20.16 -0.20
C ASP A 169 -10.03 20.32 -1.72
N GLU A 170 -10.84 19.53 -2.41
CA GLU A 170 -11.02 19.47 -3.86
C GLU A 170 -9.80 19.00 -4.67
N GLU A 171 -8.70 18.56 -4.01
CA GLU A 171 -7.57 17.94 -4.72
C GLU A 171 -8.04 16.67 -5.44
N GLN A 172 -7.74 16.60 -6.74
CA GLN A 172 -8.27 15.57 -7.65
C GLN A 172 -9.81 15.44 -7.67
N GLY A 173 -10.54 16.43 -7.15
CA GLY A 173 -12.00 16.43 -7.02
C GLY A 173 -12.54 15.78 -5.74
N PHE A 174 -11.67 15.31 -4.83
CA PHE A 174 -12.13 14.74 -3.56
C PHE A 174 -12.52 15.85 -2.58
N PRO A 175 -13.67 15.76 -1.89
CA PRO A 175 -14.04 16.73 -0.87
C PRO A 175 -13.21 16.56 0.39
N GLY A 176 -13.01 17.65 1.12
CA GLY A 176 -12.35 17.68 2.42
C GLY A 176 -10.83 17.66 2.34
N GLU A 177 -10.19 18.40 3.23
CA GLU A 177 -8.76 18.25 3.48
C GLU A 177 -8.53 16.91 4.22
N VAL A 178 -7.45 16.22 3.86
CA VAL A 178 -6.96 15.03 4.53
C VAL A 178 -5.51 15.23 4.94
N ILE A 179 -5.19 14.93 6.19
CA ILE A 179 -3.80 14.87 6.68
C ILE A 179 -3.41 13.41 6.85
N SER A 180 -2.31 13.02 6.21
CA SER A 180 -1.84 11.64 6.16
C SER A 180 -0.43 11.51 6.74
N TYR A 181 -0.20 10.39 7.41
CA TYR A 181 1.09 9.96 7.92
C TYR A 181 1.36 8.51 7.54
N VAL A 182 2.57 8.24 7.06
CA VAL A 182 3.06 6.89 6.79
C VAL A 182 4.35 6.71 7.55
N THR A 183 4.39 5.75 8.47
CA THR A 183 5.59 5.40 9.22
C THR A 183 6.06 4.02 8.82
N TYR A 184 7.30 3.91 8.36
CA TYR A 184 7.98 2.65 8.13
C TYR A 184 8.98 2.40 9.25
N THR A 185 9.06 1.16 9.72
CA THR A 185 10.00 0.75 10.77
C THR A 185 10.62 -0.60 10.41
N LEU A 186 11.92 -0.71 10.62
CA LEU A 186 12.66 -1.96 10.53
C LEU A 186 13.02 -2.47 11.93
N THR A 187 12.77 -3.74 12.17
CA THR A 187 13.30 -4.51 13.31
C THR A 187 13.92 -5.80 12.78
N ASN A 188 14.37 -6.71 13.65
CA ASN A 188 15.02 -7.97 13.24
C ASN A 188 14.22 -8.72 12.16
N LEU A 189 14.72 -8.73 10.91
CA LEU A 189 14.08 -9.30 9.72
C LEU A 189 12.61 -8.91 9.50
N THR A 190 12.18 -7.76 10.04
CA THR A 190 10.77 -7.33 9.98
C THR A 190 10.72 -5.92 9.44
N TRP A 191 9.94 -5.73 8.38
CA TRP A 191 9.52 -4.44 7.90
C TRP A 191 8.05 -4.25 8.26
N SER A 192 7.75 -3.25 9.07
CA SER A 192 6.39 -2.85 9.43
C SER A 192 6.08 -1.46 8.91
N PHE A 193 4.80 -1.22 8.61
CA PHE A 193 4.34 0.10 8.28
C PHE A 193 2.97 0.38 8.88
N LYS A 194 2.78 1.64 9.28
CA LYS A 194 1.54 2.16 9.80
C LYS A 194 1.13 3.37 8.97
N MET A 195 -0.09 3.33 8.44
CA MET A 195 -0.67 4.40 7.67
C MET A 195 -1.86 4.98 8.42
N ILE A 196 -1.93 6.30 8.51
CA ILE A 196 -3.02 7.04 9.13
C ILE A 196 -3.41 8.15 8.16
N ALA A 197 -4.70 8.31 7.89
CA ALA A 197 -5.22 9.43 7.13
C ALA A 197 -6.51 9.93 7.79
N VAL A 198 -6.59 11.23 8.04
CA VAL A 198 -7.70 11.85 8.76
C VAL A 198 -8.28 12.97 7.91
N ALA A 199 -9.56 12.85 7.57
CA ALA A 199 -10.30 13.95 6.97
C ALA A 199 -10.61 15.02 8.03
N THR A 200 -10.23 16.26 7.77
CA THR A 200 -10.26 17.35 8.77
C THR A 200 -11.43 18.31 8.57
N THR A 201 -11.96 18.44 7.35
CA THR A 201 -12.98 19.45 7.02
C THR A 201 -14.30 18.90 6.47
N LYS A 202 -14.28 17.85 5.64
CA LYS A 202 -15.49 17.21 5.08
C LYS A 202 -15.33 15.69 5.08
N LYS A 203 -16.44 14.94 5.06
CA LYS A 203 -16.42 13.50 4.82
C LYS A 203 -15.86 13.22 3.43
N THR A 204 -15.01 12.21 3.31
CA THR A 204 -14.33 11.84 2.06
C THR A 204 -13.99 10.36 2.09
N PRO A 205 -13.97 9.66 0.94
CA PRO A 205 -13.53 8.28 0.92
C PRO A 205 -12.00 8.22 1.08
N ILE A 206 -11.53 7.29 1.91
CA ILE A 206 -10.11 7.03 2.13
C ILE A 206 -9.90 5.52 2.05
N MET A 207 -8.99 5.08 1.20
CA MET A 207 -8.58 3.67 1.08
C MET A 207 -7.07 3.63 0.92
N LEU A 208 -6.37 3.22 1.98
CA LEU A 208 -4.91 3.21 2.03
C LEU A 208 -4.36 1.85 1.60
N SER A 209 -3.23 1.87 0.90
CA SER A 209 -2.48 0.66 0.55
C SER A 209 -1.00 1.00 0.32
N SER A 210 -0.17 -0.02 0.14
CA SER A 210 1.19 0.11 -0.39
C SER A 210 1.30 -0.68 -1.69
N HIS A 211 1.95 -0.10 -2.69
CA HIS A 211 2.05 -0.64 -4.04
C HIS A 211 3.43 -1.26 -4.34
N THR A 212 3.91 -2.12 -3.43
CA THR A 212 5.21 -2.78 -3.56
C THR A 212 5.18 -3.92 -4.57
N TYR A 213 6.13 -3.92 -5.51
CA TYR A 213 6.35 -5.00 -6.47
C TYR A 213 7.49 -5.89 -6.01
N TRP A 214 7.25 -7.20 -5.99
CA TRP A 214 8.16 -8.17 -5.36
C TRP A 214 8.82 -9.09 -6.38
N ASN A 215 10.13 -9.29 -6.22
CA ASN A 215 10.88 -10.39 -6.83
C ASN A 215 11.91 -10.88 -5.81
N LEU A 216 11.63 -12.01 -5.17
CA LEU A 216 12.44 -12.58 -4.09
C LEU A 216 13.76 -13.20 -4.57
N ASP A 217 14.01 -13.24 -5.88
CA ASP A 217 15.31 -13.57 -6.46
C ASP A 217 16.17 -12.32 -6.72
N GLY A 218 15.60 -11.13 -6.49
CA GLY A 218 16.23 -9.84 -6.78
C GLY A 218 16.69 -9.69 -8.22
N PHE A 219 15.92 -10.27 -9.15
CA PHE A 219 16.22 -10.30 -10.59
C PHE A 219 17.58 -10.95 -10.95
N ALA A 220 18.18 -11.69 -10.01
CA ALA A 220 19.49 -12.33 -10.17
C ALA A 220 19.40 -13.80 -10.62
N ASN A 221 18.19 -14.35 -10.71
CA ASN A 221 17.98 -15.71 -11.17
C ASN A 221 18.31 -15.82 -12.67
N ASN A 222 19.26 -16.71 -12.99
CA ASN A 222 19.77 -16.90 -14.35
C ASN A 222 18.83 -17.72 -15.26
N GLU A 223 17.81 -18.37 -14.69
CA GLU A 223 16.80 -19.12 -15.44
C GLU A 223 15.63 -18.24 -15.88
N THR A 224 15.28 -17.22 -15.09
CA THR A 224 14.19 -16.29 -15.37
C THR A 224 14.35 -14.98 -14.61
N ALA A 225 13.95 -13.88 -15.23
CA ALA A 225 13.86 -12.57 -14.57
C ALA A 225 12.47 -12.31 -13.93
N THR A 226 11.53 -13.25 -14.06
CA THR A 226 10.13 -13.08 -13.63
C THR A 226 9.88 -13.68 -12.25
N ALA A 227 8.82 -13.23 -11.57
CA ALA A 227 8.36 -13.84 -10.31
C ALA A 227 7.43 -15.06 -10.52
N LEU A 228 7.26 -15.55 -11.75
CA LEU A 228 6.28 -16.61 -12.06
C LEU A 228 6.60 -17.94 -11.36
N ASN A 229 7.86 -18.22 -11.07
CA ASN A 229 8.29 -19.41 -10.32
C ASN A 229 8.09 -19.28 -8.80
N HIS A 230 7.72 -18.10 -8.29
CA HIS A 230 7.48 -17.88 -6.86
C HIS A 230 6.18 -18.55 -6.44
N SER A 231 6.20 -19.16 -5.26
CA SER A 231 5.01 -19.75 -4.64
C SER A 231 4.26 -18.69 -3.84
N LEU A 232 2.99 -18.47 -4.17
CA LEU A 232 2.07 -17.61 -3.46
C LEU A 232 1.07 -18.47 -2.67
N TYR A 233 0.78 -18.04 -1.44
CA TYR A 233 -0.25 -18.62 -0.59
C TYR A 233 -1.06 -17.54 0.11
N LEU A 234 -2.40 -17.61 -0.01
CA LEU A 234 -3.37 -16.67 0.55
C LEU A 234 -4.34 -17.43 1.46
N PRO A 235 -3.98 -17.82 2.69
CA PRO A 235 -4.74 -18.77 3.51
C PRO A 235 -6.21 -18.39 3.76
N TYR A 236 -6.54 -17.09 3.70
CA TYR A 236 -7.89 -16.58 3.91
C TYR A 236 -8.59 -16.16 2.61
N GLY A 237 -7.94 -16.31 1.46
CA GLY A 237 -8.37 -15.84 0.14
C GLY A 237 -9.37 -16.74 -0.57
N GLY A 238 -10.26 -17.42 0.16
CA GLY A 238 -11.27 -18.32 -0.42
C GLY A 238 -12.33 -17.62 -1.27
N GLN A 239 -12.41 -16.30 -1.19
CA GLN A 239 -13.30 -15.46 -1.99
C GLN A 239 -12.55 -14.23 -2.51
N ARG A 240 -13.11 -13.60 -3.55
CA ARG A 240 -12.58 -12.40 -4.18
C ARG A 240 -13.70 -11.49 -4.67
N ILE A 241 -13.36 -10.23 -4.89
CA ILE A 241 -14.26 -9.27 -5.54
C ILE A 241 -14.37 -9.62 -7.03
N GLY A 242 -15.59 -9.68 -7.55
CA GLY A 242 -15.86 -9.80 -8.98
C GLY A 242 -15.69 -8.46 -9.69
N THR A 243 -15.12 -8.49 -10.90
CA THR A 243 -14.90 -7.31 -11.74
C THR A 243 -15.47 -7.52 -13.14
N ASP A 244 -15.82 -6.43 -13.81
CA ASP A 244 -16.10 -6.44 -15.24
C ASP A 244 -14.81 -6.45 -16.08
N SER A 245 -14.94 -6.42 -17.41
CA SER A 245 -13.81 -6.58 -18.35
C SER A 245 -12.78 -5.45 -18.28
N ILE A 246 -13.18 -4.29 -17.76
CA ILE A 246 -12.29 -3.13 -17.53
C ILE A 246 -11.87 -3.01 -16.06
N LEU A 247 -11.99 -4.11 -15.31
CA LEU A 247 -11.52 -4.26 -13.93
C LEU A 247 -12.27 -3.44 -12.88
N ILE A 248 -13.50 -2.99 -13.18
CA ILE A 248 -14.31 -2.30 -12.19
C ILE A 248 -15.11 -3.31 -11.37
N PRO A 249 -15.09 -3.23 -10.03
CA PRO A 249 -15.89 -4.09 -9.17
C PRO A 249 -17.38 -4.08 -9.55
N THR A 250 -17.99 -5.26 -9.69
CA THR A 250 -19.42 -5.41 -10.01
C THR A 250 -20.30 -5.40 -8.76
N GLY A 251 -19.70 -5.62 -7.59
CA GLY A 251 -20.40 -5.89 -6.34
C GLY A 251 -20.56 -7.38 -6.03
N ASP A 252 -20.23 -8.26 -6.98
CA ASP A 252 -20.28 -9.70 -6.77
C ASP A 252 -19.11 -10.18 -5.91
N ILE A 253 -19.37 -11.18 -5.08
CA ILE A 253 -18.36 -11.92 -4.32
C ILE A 253 -18.26 -13.32 -4.90
N VAL A 254 -17.10 -13.65 -5.44
CA VAL A 254 -16.90 -14.92 -6.16
C VAL A 254 -16.02 -15.85 -5.34
N ALA A 255 -16.43 -17.10 -5.22
CA ALA A 255 -15.65 -18.14 -4.56
C ALA A 255 -14.47 -18.59 -5.42
N ASN A 256 -13.29 -18.75 -4.79
CA ASN A 256 -12.12 -19.35 -5.39
C ASN A 256 -12.20 -20.87 -5.16
N GLN A 257 -12.88 -21.58 -6.06
CA GLN A 257 -13.04 -23.03 -5.97
C GLN A 257 -11.68 -23.73 -5.97
N PRO A 258 -11.51 -24.85 -5.24
CA PRO A 258 -10.27 -25.63 -5.28
C PRO A 258 -9.85 -25.93 -6.72
N GLN A 259 -8.55 -25.81 -7.01
CA GLN A 259 -7.92 -26.01 -8.32
C GLN A 259 -8.28 -24.97 -9.40
N SER A 260 -9.11 -23.96 -9.09
CA SER A 260 -9.39 -22.86 -10.03
C SER A 260 -8.16 -21.97 -10.27
N LEU A 261 -8.23 -21.13 -11.30
CA LEU A 261 -7.16 -20.19 -11.66
C LEU A 261 -6.70 -19.34 -10.47
N ASN A 262 -7.66 -18.84 -9.70
CA ASN A 262 -7.48 -17.97 -8.53
C ASN A 262 -7.42 -18.74 -7.20
N ASP A 263 -7.29 -20.08 -7.21
CA ASP A 263 -7.07 -20.85 -5.99
C ASP A 263 -5.62 -20.73 -5.50
N PHE A 264 -5.35 -19.72 -4.67
CA PHE A 264 -4.09 -19.58 -3.93
C PHE A 264 -4.26 -19.87 -2.44
N TRP A 265 -5.44 -20.30 -2.01
CA TRP A 265 -5.80 -20.43 -0.59
C TRP A 265 -5.85 -21.89 -0.13
N SER A 266 -6.16 -22.83 -1.02
CA SER A 266 -6.22 -24.25 -0.66
C SER A 266 -4.82 -24.80 -0.34
N THR A 267 -3.83 -24.45 -1.16
CA THR A 267 -2.41 -24.79 -0.97
C THR A 267 -1.52 -23.73 -1.63
N PRO A 268 -0.25 -23.57 -1.21
CA PRO A 268 0.71 -22.74 -1.93
C PRO A 268 0.83 -23.16 -3.40
N LYS A 269 0.80 -22.18 -4.31
CA LYS A 269 0.82 -22.40 -5.77
C LYS A 269 1.78 -21.42 -6.44
N GLN A 270 2.52 -21.87 -7.45
CA GLN A 270 3.34 -20.94 -8.22
C GLN A 270 2.46 -19.94 -8.97
N ILE A 271 2.86 -18.67 -8.99
CA ILE A 271 2.13 -17.61 -9.72
C ILE A 271 1.98 -18.00 -11.20
N GLY A 272 3.02 -18.57 -11.79
CA GLY A 272 3.07 -19.02 -13.19
C GLY A 272 2.31 -20.31 -13.50
N ALA A 273 1.79 -21.04 -12.51
CA ALA A 273 1.28 -22.41 -12.70
C ALA A 273 0.18 -22.52 -13.77
N ASN A 274 -0.62 -21.46 -13.94
CA ASN A 274 -1.75 -21.42 -14.87
C ASN A 274 -1.46 -20.62 -16.15
N PHE A 275 -0.24 -20.14 -16.39
CA PHE A 275 0.04 -19.29 -17.57
C PHE A 275 -0.10 -20.01 -18.91
N SER A 276 -0.11 -21.35 -18.91
CA SER A 276 -0.44 -22.16 -20.09
C SER A 276 -1.92 -22.54 -20.19
N ASN A 277 -2.75 -22.18 -19.21
CA ASN A 277 -4.18 -22.45 -19.23
C ASN A 277 -4.90 -21.36 -20.05
N PRO A 278 -5.63 -21.70 -21.14
CA PRO A 278 -6.32 -20.72 -21.97
C PRO A 278 -7.37 -19.90 -21.20
N ASP A 279 -7.93 -20.45 -20.11
CA ASP A 279 -8.92 -19.74 -19.30
C ASP A 279 -8.30 -18.57 -18.49
N LEU A 280 -6.96 -18.48 -18.42
CA LEU A 280 -6.29 -17.34 -17.77
C LEU A 280 -6.42 -16.04 -18.58
N LEU A 281 -6.67 -16.13 -19.90
CA LEU A 281 -6.94 -14.95 -20.72
C LEU A 281 -8.23 -14.27 -20.25
N GLY A 282 -8.15 -12.99 -19.92
CA GLY A 282 -9.27 -12.23 -19.36
C GLY A 282 -9.28 -12.16 -17.83
N ASN A 283 -8.47 -12.97 -17.14
CA ASN A 283 -8.49 -13.05 -15.67
C ASN A 283 -7.94 -11.79 -14.98
N CYS A 284 -7.17 -10.97 -15.70
CA CYS A 284 -6.70 -9.64 -15.26
C CYS A 284 -7.25 -8.51 -16.14
N GLY A 285 -8.46 -8.68 -16.66
CA GLY A 285 -9.11 -7.71 -17.56
C GLY A 285 -9.03 -8.14 -19.02
N GLU A 286 -9.74 -7.43 -19.88
CA GLU A 286 -9.82 -7.71 -21.31
C GLU A 286 -8.42 -7.82 -21.95
N ASN A 287 -8.21 -8.87 -22.75
CA ASN A 287 -6.95 -9.18 -23.42
C ASN A 287 -5.71 -9.26 -22.50
N CYS A 288 -5.90 -9.53 -21.21
CA CYS A 288 -4.82 -9.66 -20.23
C CYS A 288 -4.66 -11.12 -19.78
N THR A 289 -3.40 -11.59 -19.73
CA THR A 289 -3.05 -12.89 -19.15
C THR A 289 -2.26 -12.70 -17.85
N GLY A 290 -2.84 -13.14 -16.72
CA GLY A 290 -2.26 -12.97 -15.39
C GLY A 290 -3.31 -12.76 -14.30
N TYR A 291 -2.92 -12.06 -13.24
CA TYR A 291 -3.74 -11.79 -12.08
C TYR A 291 -3.80 -10.28 -11.81
N ASP A 292 -5.01 -9.76 -11.62
CA ASP A 292 -5.27 -8.44 -11.05
C ASP A 292 -6.56 -8.54 -10.22
N THR A 293 -6.45 -8.97 -8.97
CA THR A 293 -7.60 -9.44 -8.20
C THR A 293 -7.51 -9.07 -6.72
N ALA A 294 -8.61 -8.55 -6.18
CA ALA A 294 -8.81 -8.32 -4.75
C ALA A 294 -9.32 -9.59 -4.07
N TYR A 295 -8.45 -10.28 -3.33
CA TYR A 295 -8.82 -11.42 -2.50
C TYR A 295 -9.36 -10.93 -1.17
N ILE A 296 -10.50 -11.47 -0.72
CA ILE A 296 -11.08 -11.12 0.57
C ILE A 296 -10.37 -11.92 1.65
N ILE A 297 -10.03 -11.27 2.75
CA ILE A 297 -9.39 -11.92 3.90
C ILE A 297 -10.50 -12.44 4.83
N ASN A 298 -10.96 -13.66 4.58
CA ASN A 298 -12.03 -14.32 5.35
C ASN A 298 -11.53 -14.84 6.71
N ARG A 299 -11.32 -13.94 7.67
CA ARG A 299 -10.90 -14.29 9.05
C ARG A 299 -12.07 -14.49 10.01
N ASP A 300 -13.17 -13.77 9.78
CA ASP A 300 -14.25 -13.58 10.77
C ASP A 300 -15.25 -14.73 10.89
N ALA A 301 -15.00 -15.86 10.21
CA ALA A 301 -16.00 -16.92 10.16
C ALA A 301 -16.16 -17.70 11.48
N LEU A 302 -15.20 -17.75 12.42
CA LEU A 302 -15.26 -18.73 13.52
C LEU A 302 -14.68 -18.35 14.91
N VAL A 303 -13.78 -17.37 15.12
CA VAL A 303 -13.16 -17.08 16.45
C VAL A 303 -12.66 -15.63 16.53
N PRO A 304 -12.61 -14.95 17.71
CA PRO A 304 -11.85 -13.70 17.85
C PRO A 304 -10.39 -13.91 17.44
N TYR A 305 -9.94 -13.17 16.44
CA TYR A 305 -8.61 -13.34 15.82
C TYR A 305 -7.81 -12.03 15.88
N SER A 306 -6.52 -12.11 16.22
CA SER A 306 -5.60 -10.98 16.11
C SER A 306 -4.91 -11.04 14.75
N TRP A 307 -4.86 -9.92 14.03
CA TRP A 307 -4.24 -9.86 12.70
C TRP A 307 -2.76 -10.25 12.64
N HIS A 308 -2.10 -10.33 13.81
CA HIS A 308 -0.72 -10.78 13.99
C HIS A 308 -0.55 -12.30 14.10
N ASP A 309 -1.62 -13.07 14.32
CA ASP A 309 -1.48 -14.49 14.68
C ASP A 309 -1.06 -15.36 13.48
N SER A 310 -1.38 -14.95 12.26
CA SER A 310 -1.07 -15.66 11.02
C SER A 310 -1.05 -14.71 9.80
N PRO A 311 -0.18 -14.97 8.81
CA PRO A 311 -0.06 -14.11 7.64
C PRO A 311 -1.29 -14.20 6.73
N VAL A 312 -1.67 -13.08 6.11
CA VAL A 312 -2.71 -13.01 5.06
C VAL A 312 -2.20 -13.46 3.71
N ALA A 313 -0.89 -13.34 3.49
CA ALA A 313 -0.21 -13.73 2.28
C ALA A 313 1.19 -14.22 2.61
N ARG A 314 1.66 -15.22 1.88
CA ARG A 314 3.03 -15.72 1.92
C ARG A 314 3.54 -15.82 0.50
N LEU A 315 4.68 -15.19 0.22
CA LEU A 315 5.41 -15.30 -1.03
C LEU A 315 6.75 -15.97 -0.76
N ARG A 316 7.13 -16.96 -1.57
CA ARG A 316 8.39 -17.70 -1.40
C ARG A 316 9.07 -17.94 -2.75
N SER A 317 10.38 -17.73 -2.77
CA SER A 317 11.23 -18.26 -3.83
C SER A 317 11.94 -19.54 -3.36
N ALA A 318 11.90 -20.57 -4.20
CA ALA A 318 12.70 -21.77 -3.97
C ALA A 318 14.18 -21.57 -4.33
N TRP A 319 14.48 -20.63 -5.24
CA TRP A 319 15.83 -20.38 -5.75
C TRP A 319 16.69 -19.63 -4.73
N SER A 320 16.23 -18.48 -4.24
CA SER A 320 16.93 -17.74 -3.18
C SER A 320 16.71 -18.37 -1.80
N GLY A 321 15.58 -19.05 -1.62
CA GLY A 321 15.10 -19.53 -0.32
C GLY A 321 14.49 -18.43 0.55
N ILE A 322 14.35 -17.20 0.02
CA ILE A 322 13.69 -16.09 0.72
C ILE A 322 12.17 -16.33 0.77
N GLN A 323 11.59 -16.03 1.93
CA GLN A 323 10.14 -16.03 2.17
C GLN A 323 9.73 -14.71 2.82
N VAL A 324 8.61 -14.16 2.35
CA VAL A 324 7.96 -12.98 2.91
C VAL A 324 6.58 -13.40 3.41
N ASP A 325 6.37 -13.26 4.72
CA ASP A 325 5.07 -13.45 5.37
C ASP A 325 4.46 -12.08 5.67
N ILE A 326 3.27 -11.83 5.13
CA ILE A 326 2.60 -10.53 5.21
C ILE A 326 1.46 -10.63 6.22
N TYR A 327 1.46 -9.73 7.19
CA TYR A 327 0.40 -9.55 8.19
C TYR A 327 -0.26 -8.20 7.93
N SER A 328 -1.58 -8.14 8.03
CA SER A 328 -2.34 -6.94 7.72
C SER A 328 -3.63 -6.90 8.52
N ASP A 329 -4.05 -5.71 8.95
CA ASP A 329 -5.35 -5.43 9.57
C ASP A 329 -6.44 -5.10 8.54
N GLN A 330 -6.12 -5.13 7.24
CA GLN A 330 -7.05 -4.84 6.15
C GLN A 330 -7.95 -6.05 5.84
N SER A 331 -9.12 -5.77 5.25
CA SER A 331 -10.13 -6.79 4.91
C SER A 331 -9.90 -7.49 3.56
N ALA A 332 -8.98 -7.00 2.74
CA ALA A 332 -8.67 -7.58 1.43
C ALA A 332 -7.17 -7.43 1.09
N PHE A 333 -6.71 -8.24 0.14
CA PHE A 333 -5.36 -8.24 -0.38
C PHE A 333 -5.40 -8.24 -1.92
N GLN A 334 -4.91 -7.17 -2.54
CA GLN A 334 -4.80 -7.08 -4.00
C GLN A 334 -3.56 -7.86 -4.47
N VAL A 335 -3.74 -8.75 -5.44
CA VAL A 335 -2.62 -9.38 -6.15
C VAL A 335 -2.64 -8.93 -7.59
N TYR A 336 -1.54 -8.31 -8.01
CA TYR A 336 -1.26 -7.94 -9.39
C TYR A 336 0.04 -8.61 -9.84
N SER A 337 0.02 -9.32 -10.97
CA SER A 337 1.15 -10.12 -11.43
C SER A 337 1.82 -9.58 -12.70
N CYS A 338 1.70 -8.28 -12.99
CA CYS A 338 2.27 -7.65 -14.20
C CYS A 338 1.88 -8.40 -15.49
N GLY A 339 0.57 -8.65 -15.66
CA GLY A 339 0.06 -9.47 -16.77
C GLY A 339 0.50 -8.97 -18.15
N VAL A 340 0.62 -9.90 -19.10
CA VAL A 340 0.92 -9.57 -20.50
C VAL A 340 -0.39 -9.18 -21.18
N LYS A 341 -0.46 -7.97 -21.73
CA LYS A 341 -1.52 -7.58 -22.65
C LYS A 341 -1.16 -8.09 -24.04
N VAL A 342 -2.10 -8.74 -24.71
CA VAL A 342 -1.85 -9.40 -26.02
C VAL A 342 -1.63 -8.38 -27.15
N ASP A 343 -1.85 -7.09 -26.88
CA ASP A 343 -1.99 -6.03 -27.90
C ASP A 343 -1.09 -4.79 -27.64
N GLN A 344 -0.22 -4.84 -26.64
CA GLN A 344 0.74 -3.77 -26.28
C GLN A 344 2.18 -4.31 -26.24
#